data_AF-A0A077P9T5-F1
#
_entry.id   AF-A0A077P9T5-F1
#
_cell.length_a   1.000
_cell.length_b   1.000
_cell.length_c   1.000
_cell.angle_alpha   90.00
_cell.angle_beta   90.00
_cell.angle_gamma   90.00
#
_symmetry.space_group_name_H-M   'P 1'
#
loop_
_entity.id
_entity.type
_entity.pdbx_description
1 polymer ?
#
loop_
_entity_poly.entity_id
_entity_poly.type
_entity_poly.pdbx_seq_one_letter_code
_entity_poly.pdbx_strand_id
1 'polypeptide(L)'
;MSDVNKLDNKQCPFDLSKYKSNDVVAPVGSVPWAIIQVYEGKAVGRTEWNSLAEYIHLSTKNDGSGPIHIEKHNKDGISEVWEPTLEDLMACDWNLLKSKQKPDDCMLGFDLTIGTGTYSYPDHEYGYLADNEFELGTAHQGPFGTLTNPQNKTDITKFSFFTWSSGGQILRIRVSSDNNHEGYQKMVELFKKTLTIIADGVPYPLGEATEINTDGEGEYEFAGQYNNTEAQKLGALLKQNVGNTLHFCFNWK
;
A
#
# COMPACT_ATOMS: atom_id res chain seq x y z
N MET A 1 -16.79 16.36 47.31
CA MET A 1 -15.86 16.40 46.17
C MET A 1 -15.78 14.99 45.57
N SER A 2 -16.39 14.76 44.41
CA SER A 2 -16.01 13.66 43.51
C SER A 2 -16.57 13.94 42.11
N ASP A 3 -16.05 15.00 41.48
CA ASP A 3 -16.23 15.30 40.06
C ASP A 3 -14.98 14.90 39.27
N VAL A 4 -14.46 13.69 39.50
CA VAL A 4 -13.29 13.17 38.79
C VAL A 4 -13.66 11.84 38.16
N ASN A 5 -14.39 11.89 37.05
CA ASN A 5 -14.39 10.91 35.95
C ASN A 5 -15.56 11.15 34.98
N LYS A 6 -15.74 12.39 34.51
CA LYS A 6 -16.50 12.62 33.27
C LYS A 6 -15.53 12.54 32.10
N LEU A 7 -15.55 11.40 31.42
CA LEU A 7 -14.86 11.16 30.16
C LEU A 7 -15.69 11.73 29.00
N ASP A 8 -15.97 13.03 29.09
CA ASP A 8 -16.61 13.76 28.01
C ASP A 8 -15.48 14.26 27.10
N ASN A 9 -15.42 13.70 25.88
CA ASN A 9 -14.46 13.98 24.81
C ASN A 9 -13.20 13.08 24.75
N LYS A 10 -13.37 11.81 24.37
CA LYS A 10 -12.26 10.91 24.02
C LYS A 10 -11.99 10.93 22.51
N GLN A 11 -11.42 12.02 21.99
CA GLN A 11 -10.53 11.86 20.85
C GLN A 11 -9.19 11.42 21.45
N CYS A 12 -8.85 10.14 21.27
CA CYS A 12 -7.63 9.57 21.82
C CYS A 12 -6.42 10.34 21.23
N PRO A 13 -5.63 11.08 22.02
CA PRO A 13 -4.58 11.93 21.50
C PRO A 13 -3.29 11.12 21.31
N PHE A 14 -3.39 9.94 20.67
CA PHE A 14 -2.22 9.13 20.31
C PHE A 14 -1.48 9.81 19.17
N ASP A 15 -0.72 10.84 19.53
CA ASP A 15 0.29 11.43 18.69
C ASP A 15 1.57 10.59 18.84
N LEU A 16 1.77 9.64 17.92
CA LEU A 16 2.96 8.78 17.87
C LEU A 16 4.27 9.60 17.85
N SER A 17 4.23 10.84 17.34
CA SER A 17 5.41 11.70 17.32
C SER A 17 5.89 12.09 18.73
N LYS A 18 4.99 12.10 19.74
CA LYS A 18 5.33 12.39 21.15
C LYS A 18 6.03 11.23 21.86
N TYR A 19 5.96 10.02 21.29
CA TYR A 19 6.63 8.83 21.82
C TYR A 19 7.93 8.53 21.07
N LYS A 20 8.25 9.27 20.01
CA LYS A 20 9.56 9.24 19.36
C LYS A 20 10.57 10.01 20.21
N SER A 21 11.01 9.39 21.31
CA SER A 21 12.20 9.81 22.04
C SER A 21 13.43 9.16 21.42
N ASN A 22 14.46 9.94 21.11
CA ASN A 22 15.76 9.39 20.72
C ASN A 22 16.50 8.72 21.90
N ASP A 23 16.03 8.94 23.14
CA ASP A 23 16.71 8.51 24.37
C ASP A 23 16.12 7.23 24.99
N VAL A 24 14.86 6.91 24.67
CA VAL A 24 14.18 5.70 25.19
C VAL A 24 13.38 5.07 24.06
N VAL A 25 14.08 4.33 23.20
CA VAL A 25 13.45 3.43 22.23
C VAL A 25 13.16 2.11 22.95
N ALA A 26 11.91 1.64 22.91
CA ALA A 26 11.58 0.31 23.40
C ALA A 26 12.55 -0.71 22.80
N PRO A 27 13.14 -1.62 23.58
CA PRO A 27 14.12 -2.57 23.07
C PRO A 27 13.56 -3.34 21.88
N VAL A 28 14.28 -3.37 20.75
CA VAL A 28 13.89 -4.18 19.59
C VAL A 28 13.74 -5.63 20.05
N GLY A 29 12.66 -6.28 19.63
CA GLY A 29 12.33 -7.63 20.09
C GLY A 29 11.38 -7.68 21.28
N SER A 30 11.17 -6.57 22.00
CA SER A 30 10.23 -6.51 23.13
C SER A 30 8.79 -6.23 22.71
N VAL A 31 7.83 -6.52 23.59
CA VAL A 31 6.41 -6.20 23.37
C VAL A 31 6.15 -4.72 23.22
N PRO A 32 6.69 -3.82 24.07
CA PRO A 32 6.46 -2.40 23.87
C PRO A 32 6.92 -1.92 22.48
N TRP A 33 8.03 -2.48 21.97
CA TRP A 33 8.48 -2.22 20.61
C TRP A 33 7.49 -2.77 19.56
N ALA A 34 7.02 -4.01 19.74
CA ALA A 34 6.06 -4.66 18.85
C ALA A 34 4.74 -3.87 18.75
N ILE A 35 4.22 -3.39 19.89
CA ILE A 35 3.01 -2.58 19.96
C ILE A 35 3.17 -1.25 19.23
N ILE A 36 4.33 -0.59 19.35
CA ILE A 36 4.63 0.61 18.58
C ILE A 36 4.56 0.31 17.08
N GLN A 37 5.15 -0.81 16.62
CA GLN A 37 5.09 -1.20 15.20
C GLN A 37 3.64 -1.43 14.73
N VAL A 38 2.80 -2.08 15.56
CA VAL A 38 1.38 -2.30 15.26
C VAL A 38 0.59 -1.00 15.13
N TYR A 39 0.83 -0.03 16.03
CA TYR A 39 0.21 1.30 15.92
C TYR A 39 0.73 2.11 14.74
N GLU A 40 1.94 1.82 14.26
CA GLU A 40 2.47 2.34 12.99
C GLU A 40 1.90 1.61 11.75
N GLY A 41 0.98 0.65 11.94
CA GLY A 41 0.31 -0.08 10.85
C GLY A 41 1.03 -1.36 10.40
N LYS A 42 2.12 -1.75 11.05
CA LYS A 42 2.94 -2.91 10.65
C LYS A 42 2.44 -4.19 11.33
N ALA A 43 2.62 -5.33 10.64
CA ALA A 43 2.44 -6.65 11.22
C ALA A 43 3.70 -7.13 11.95
N VAL A 44 3.54 -7.67 13.15
CA VAL A 44 4.63 -8.26 13.94
C VAL A 44 4.28 -9.66 14.41
N GLY A 45 5.27 -10.53 14.44
CA GLY A 45 5.14 -11.89 14.94
C GLY A 45 6.15 -12.15 16.05
N ARG A 46 6.09 -13.35 16.63
CA ARG A 46 7.15 -13.89 17.48
C ARG A 46 7.92 -14.94 16.70
N THR A 47 9.21 -15.07 16.99
CA THR A 47 10.07 -16.07 16.34
C THR A 47 9.63 -17.50 16.68
N GLU A 48 9.10 -17.71 17.89
CA GLU A 48 8.56 -19.00 18.32
C GLU A 48 7.18 -19.34 17.73
N TRP A 49 6.46 -18.37 17.16
CA TRP A 49 5.25 -18.65 16.41
C TRP A 49 5.67 -19.35 15.11
N ASN A 50 5.54 -20.67 15.11
CA ASN A 50 6.11 -21.63 14.16
C ASN A 50 5.67 -21.47 12.69
N SER A 51 5.03 -20.36 12.30
CA SER A 51 4.66 -20.07 10.93
C SER A 51 4.71 -18.56 10.65
N LEU A 52 5.11 -18.19 9.43
CA LEU A 52 4.99 -16.82 8.90
C LEU A 52 3.51 -16.34 8.81
N ALA A 53 2.55 -17.23 9.10
CA ALA A 53 1.12 -16.93 9.08
C ALA A 53 0.62 -16.38 10.42
N GLU A 54 1.37 -16.54 11.52
CA GLU A 54 0.95 -16.02 12.83
C GLU A 54 1.52 -14.64 13.09
N TYR A 55 0.64 -13.67 13.35
CA TYR A 55 1.04 -12.28 13.58
C TYR A 55 -0.04 -11.46 14.27
N ILE A 56 0.35 -10.32 14.82
CA ILE A 56 -0.59 -9.31 15.31
C ILE A 56 -0.56 -8.08 14.42
N HIS A 57 -1.72 -7.46 14.21
CA HIS A 57 -1.88 -6.21 13.47
C HIS A 57 -3.11 -5.43 13.98
N LEU A 58 -3.27 -4.19 13.54
CA LEU A 58 -4.42 -3.35 13.89
C LEU A 58 -5.62 -3.71 13.00
N SER A 59 -6.80 -3.92 13.57
CA SER A 59 -8.03 -4.23 12.83
C SER A 59 -8.34 -3.14 11.78
N THR A 60 -8.60 -3.52 10.52
CA THR A 60 -8.82 -2.60 9.38
C THR A 60 -10.21 -1.96 9.34
N LYS A 61 -11.12 -2.34 10.25
CA LYS A 61 -12.52 -1.90 10.23
C LYS A 61 -12.67 -0.53 10.90
N ASN A 62 -12.70 0.51 10.06
CA ASN A 62 -13.15 1.85 10.44
C ASN A 62 -14.52 2.15 9.80
N ASP A 63 -15.39 1.14 9.71
CA ASP A 63 -16.75 1.24 9.16
C ASP A 63 -17.81 1.57 10.23
N GLY A 64 -17.37 1.86 11.46
CA GLY A 64 -18.26 2.12 12.60
C GLY A 64 -18.89 0.88 13.22
N SER A 65 -18.52 -0.33 12.78
CA SER A 65 -19.08 -1.59 13.30
C SER A 65 -18.48 -2.03 14.66
N GLY A 66 -17.41 -1.39 15.12
CA GLY A 66 -16.79 -1.69 16.43
C GLY A 66 -15.54 -0.87 16.73
N PRO A 67 -15.00 -0.96 17.96
CA PRO A 67 -13.75 -0.30 18.32
C PRO A 67 -12.55 -0.95 17.61
N ILE A 68 -11.61 -0.12 17.17
CA ILE A 68 -10.32 -0.58 16.65
C ILE A 68 -9.57 -1.34 17.76
N HIS A 69 -9.09 -2.53 17.45
CA HIS A 69 -8.34 -3.39 18.36
C HIS A 69 -7.20 -4.10 17.64
N ILE A 70 -6.31 -4.73 18.39
CA ILE A 70 -5.24 -5.55 17.83
C ILE A 70 -5.81 -6.94 17.60
N GLU A 71 -5.63 -7.49 16.41
CA GLU A 71 -6.03 -8.84 16.04
C GLU A 71 -4.80 -9.73 15.91
N LYS A 72 -4.88 -10.96 16.43
CA LYS A 72 -3.93 -12.05 16.14
C LYS A 72 -4.47 -12.85 14.97
N HIS A 73 -3.71 -12.90 13.89
CA HIS A 73 -3.89 -13.87 12.82
C HIS A 73 -3.27 -15.19 13.27
N ASN A 74 -4.06 -16.25 13.30
CA ASN A 74 -3.57 -17.58 13.67
C ASN A 74 -3.07 -18.35 12.44
N LYS A 75 -2.46 -19.52 12.68
CA LYS A 75 -1.93 -20.40 11.63
C LYS A 75 -2.96 -20.85 10.59
N ASP A 76 -4.24 -20.83 10.96
CA ASP A 76 -5.36 -21.26 10.12
C ASP A 76 -5.96 -20.09 9.31
N GLY A 77 -5.37 -18.90 9.41
CA GLY A 77 -5.80 -17.70 8.69
C GLY A 77 -7.01 -17.01 9.31
N ILE A 78 -7.36 -17.32 10.56
CA ILE A 78 -8.47 -16.69 11.28
C ILE A 78 -7.89 -15.55 12.12
N SER A 79 -8.51 -14.37 12.00
CA SER A 79 -8.20 -13.22 12.85
C SER A 79 -9.10 -13.20 14.08
N GLU A 80 -8.48 -13.13 15.25
CA GLU A 80 -9.16 -13.06 16.55
C GLU A 80 -8.63 -11.86 17.34
N VAL A 81 -9.40 -11.35 18.30
CA VAL A 81 -8.92 -10.28 19.19
C VAL A 81 -7.68 -10.77 19.91
N TRP A 82 -6.57 -10.03 19.81
CA TRP A 82 -5.35 -10.40 20.52
C TRP A 82 -5.43 -9.95 21.97
N GLU A 83 -5.45 -10.93 22.87
CA GLU A 83 -5.25 -10.71 24.30
C GLU A 83 -3.83 -11.17 24.65
N PRO A 84 -2.95 -10.26 25.12
CA PRO A 84 -1.57 -10.62 25.42
C PRO A 84 -1.51 -11.63 26.56
N THR A 85 -0.81 -12.73 26.33
CA THR A 85 -0.48 -13.69 27.40
C THR A 85 0.71 -13.20 28.22
N LEU A 86 0.95 -13.80 29.39
CA LEU A 86 2.17 -13.52 30.17
C LEU A 86 3.44 -13.81 29.35
N GLU A 87 3.41 -14.85 28.53
CA GLU A 87 4.51 -15.22 27.65
C GLU A 87 4.76 -14.13 26.61
N ASP A 88 3.70 -13.64 25.98
CA ASP A 88 3.80 -12.52 25.05
C ASP A 88 4.43 -11.32 25.72
N LEU A 89 3.92 -10.90 26.88
CA LEU A 89 4.40 -9.74 27.66
C LEU A 89 5.90 -9.79 28.01
N MET A 90 6.44 -11.00 28.19
CA MET A 90 7.83 -11.24 28.61
C MET A 90 8.75 -11.62 27.43
N ALA A 91 8.20 -11.77 26.23
CA ALA A 91 8.94 -12.18 25.06
C ALA A 91 9.89 -11.08 24.55
N CYS A 92 11.08 -11.52 24.14
CA CYS A 92 12.12 -10.68 23.54
C CYS A 92 12.42 -11.10 22.09
N ASP A 93 11.54 -11.91 21.50
CA ASP A 93 11.70 -12.50 20.17
C ASP A 93 10.72 -11.93 19.13
N TRP A 94 10.11 -10.78 19.44
CA TRP A 94 9.23 -10.08 18.52
C TRP A 94 9.99 -9.58 17.30
N ASN A 95 9.41 -9.78 16.14
CA ASN A 95 10.01 -9.35 14.89
C ASN A 95 8.96 -8.75 13.97
N LEU A 96 9.40 -7.77 13.18
CA LEU A 96 8.63 -7.37 12.02
C LEU A 96 8.51 -8.61 11.15
N LEU A 97 7.28 -8.92 10.75
CA LEU A 97 7.13 -9.75 9.58
C LEU A 97 7.67 -8.92 8.45
N LYS A 98 8.88 -9.30 8.00
CA LYS A 98 9.26 -9.04 6.62
C LYS A 98 8.05 -9.53 5.84
N SER A 99 7.43 -8.65 5.06
CA SER A 99 6.39 -9.04 4.11
C SER A 99 6.99 -10.13 3.23
N LYS A 100 6.87 -11.37 3.70
CA LYS A 100 6.77 -12.57 2.92
C LYS A 100 5.27 -12.77 2.81
N GLN A 101 4.57 -11.77 2.23
CA GLN A 101 3.58 -12.15 1.23
C GLN A 101 4.26 -13.24 0.42
N LYS A 102 3.68 -14.43 0.46
CA LYS A 102 4.15 -15.55 -0.33
C LYS A 102 4.47 -14.99 -1.73
N PRO A 103 5.73 -14.96 -2.19
CA PRO A 103 6.07 -14.42 -3.49
C PRO A 103 5.32 -15.15 -4.63
N ASP A 104 4.72 -16.29 -4.33
CA ASP A 104 4.00 -17.13 -5.27
C ASP A 104 2.69 -16.52 -5.77
N ASP A 105 1.97 -15.69 -5.01
CA ASP A 105 0.64 -15.19 -5.40
C ASP A 105 0.65 -13.74 -5.90
N CYS A 106 1.83 -13.11 -6.06
CA CYS A 106 1.93 -11.83 -6.74
C CYS A 106 2.21 -12.02 -8.23
N MET A 107 1.36 -11.46 -9.11
CA MET A 107 1.62 -11.45 -10.55
C MET A 107 2.65 -10.37 -10.92
N LEU A 108 2.52 -9.17 -10.36
CA LEU A 108 3.47 -8.08 -10.53
C LEU A 108 3.66 -7.33 -9.22
N GLY A 109 4.86 -7.39 -8.64
CA GLY A 109 5.22 -6.73 -7.40
C GLY A 109 6.41 -5.80 -7.56
N PHE A 110 6.44 -4.74 -6.76
CA PHE A 110 7.54 -3.78 -6.73
C PHE A 110 7.44 -2.93 -5.46
N ASP A 111 8.54 -2.30 -5.09
CA ASP A 111 8.57 -1.27 -4.06
C ASP A 111 8.48 0.10 -4.74
N LEU A 112 7.54 0.94 -4.31
CA LEU A 112 7.34 2.29 -4.82
C LEU A 112 7.66 3.30 -3.73
N THR A 113 8.71 4.09 -3.94
CA THR A 113 8.88 5.38 -3.25
C THR A 113 7.89 6.37 -3.85
N ILE A 114 6.87 6.77 -3.10
CA ILE A 114 5.81 7.62 -3.62
C ILE A 114 6.34 9.04 -3.85
N GLY A 115 6.29 9.50 -5.09
CA GLY A 115 6.56 10.89 -5.45
C GLY A 115 5.28 11.70 -5.63
N THR A 116 5.46 12.99 -5.92
CA THR A 116 4.36 13.87 -6.28
C THR A 116 4.80 14.86 -7.36
N GLY A 117 3.86 15.28 -8.19
CA GLY A 117 4.05 16.34 -9.17
C GLY A 117 2.75 17.09 -9.43
N THR A 118 2.82 18.12 -10.26
CA THR A 118 1.66 18.93 -10.65
C THR A 118 1.57 18.95 -12.17
N TYR A 119 0.52 18.33 -12.71
CA TYR A 119 0.27 18.31 -14.15
C TYR A 119 -0.29 19.66 -14.62
N SER A 120 -1.34 20.13 -13.94
CA SER A 120 -1.94 21.45 -14.14
C SER A 120 -2.49 21.93 -12.80
N TYR A 121 -2.51 23.22 -12.50
CA TYR A 121 -3.11 23.69 -11.25
C TYR A 121 -4.65 23.65 -11.38
N PRO A 122 -5.40 23.01 -10.46
CA PRO A 122 -5.01 22.53 -9.12
C PRO A 122 -4.73 21.02 -8.99
N ASP A 123 -4.58 20.30 -10.10
CA ASP A 123 -4.41 18.85 -10.18
C ASP A 123 -3.00 18.42 -9.74
N HIS A 124 -2.93 17.85 -8.53
CA HIS A 124 -1.73 17.22 -8.01
C HIS A 124 -1.78 15.72 -8.25
N GLU A 125 -0.64 15.17 -8.62
CA GLU A 125 -0.46 13.75 -8.83
C GLU A 125 0.44 13.13 -7.77
N TYR A 126 0.17 11.87 -7.44
CA TYR A 126 0.88 11.11 -6.42
C TYR A 126 1.16 9.71 -6.96
N GLY A 127 2.38 9.20 -6.80
CA GLY A 127 2.76 7.87 -7.28
C GLY A 127 4.08 7.88 -8.03
N TYR A 128 4.07 7.31 -9.24
CA TYR A 128 5.23 7.18 -10.12
C TYR A 128 4.95 7.74 -11.51
N LEU A 129 5.87 8.57 -12.00
CA LEU A 129 5.93 9.04 -13.38
C LEU A 129 7.36 8.87 -13.88
N ALA A 130 7.52 8.11 -14.97
CA ALA A 130 8.80 7.86 -15.60
C ALA A 130 9.34 9.11 -16.33
N ASP A 131 10.64 9.08 -16.60
CA ASP A 131 11.32 10.13 -17.36
C ASP A 131 10.66 10.30 -18.74
N ASN A 132 10.41 11.56 -19.10
CA ASN A 132 9.97 12.01 -20.42
C ASN A 132 8.52 11.73 -20.83
N GLU A 133 7.68 11.14 -19.97
CA GLU A 133 6.28 10.77 -20.31
C GLU A 133 5.39 11.98 -20.61
N PHE A 134 5.61 13.12 -19.94
CA PHE A 134 4.89 14.38 -20.20
C PHE A 134 5.80 15.50 -20.72
N GLU A 135 6.96 15.17 -21.29
CA GLU A 135 7.85 16.17 -21.89
C GLU A 135 7.26 16.77 -23.19
N LEU A 136 6.41 16.01 -23.88
CA LEU A 136 5.76 16.42 -25.13
C LEU A 136 4.37 17.03 -24.82
N GLY A 137 4.33 18.31 -24.48
CA GLY A 137 3.07 19.03 -24.22
C GLY A 137 3.29 20.46 -23.72
N THR A 138 2.22 21.25 -23.56
CA THR A 138 2.29 22.61 -22.97
C THR A 138 2.30 22.60 -21.43
N ALA A 139 2.00 21.46 -20.82
CA ALA A 139 2.05 21.20 -19.40
C ALA A 139 3.21 20.23 -19.13
N HIS A 140 4.34 20.76 -18.63
CA HIS A 140 5.52 19.95 -18.33
C HIS A 140 5.50 19.52 -16.87
N GLN A 141 5.43 18.21 -16.65
CA GLN A 141 5.62 17.61 -15.33
C GLN A 141 6.87 16.73 -15.40
N GLY A 142 7.85 17.06 -14.56
CA GLY A 142 9.06 16.25 -14.42
C GLY A 142 8.76 14.90 -13.78
N PRO A 143 9.67 13.91 -13.92
CA PRO A 143 9.52 12.60 -13.32
C PRO A 143 9.45 12.69 -11.80
N PHE A 144 8.74 11.74 -11.18
CA PHE A 144 8.66 11.63 -9.73
C PHE A 144 8.34 10.19 -9.31
N GLY A 145 8.69 9.89 -8.07
CA GLY A 145 8.57 8.55 -7.51
C GLY A 145 9.63 7.61 -8.08
N THR A 146 9.79 6.45 -7.47
CA THR A 146 10.82 5.49 -7.91
C THR A 146 10.33 4.07 -7.66
N LEU A 147 10.41 3.24 -8.70
CA LEU A 147 10.12 1.82 -8.63
C LEU A 147 11.42 1.03 -8.40
N THR A 148 11.41 0.12 -7.43
CA THR A 148 12.54 -0.76 -7.11
C THR A 148 12.06 -2.19 -6.84
N ASN A 149 13.00 -3.13 -6.78
CA ASN A 149 12.72 -4.54 -6.45
C ASN A 149 11.60 -5.21 -7.28
N PRO A 150 11.60 -5.10 -8.63
CA PRO A 150 10.54 -5.65 -9.45
C PRO A 150 10.51 -7.18 -9.38
N GLN A 151 9.30 -7.73 -9.26
CA GLN A 151 8.96 -9.13 -9.36
C GLN A 151 7.83 -9.25 -10.37
N ASN A 152 8.04 -9.93 -11.49
CA ASN A 152 7.09 -9.86 -12.58
C ASN A 152 6.90 -11.23 -13.24
N LYS A 153 5.65 -11.66 -13.31
CA LYS A 153 5.19 -12.90 -13.97
C LYS A 153 4.24 -12.59 -15.14
N THR A 154 4.20 -11.34 -15.58
CA THR A 154 3.35 -10.82 -16.66
C THR A 154 4.19 -10.38 -17.86
N ASP A 155 3.54 -10.05 -18.97
CA ASP A 155 4.18 -9.49 -20.17
C ASP A 155 4.42 -7.96 -20.09
N ILE A 156 4.18 -7.33 -18.94
CA ILE A 156 4.48 -5.90 -18.71
C ILE A 156 5.99 -5.73 -18.55
N THR A 157 6.66 -4.92 -19.37
CA THR A 157 8.11 -4.69 -19.25
C THR A 157 8.49 -3.38 -18.59
N LYS A 158 7.67 -2.34 -18.75
CA LYS A 158 7.98 -1.01 -18.21
C LYS A 158 6.70 -0.29 -17.80
N PHE A 159 6.80 0.47 -16.73
CA PHE A 159 5.82 1.49 -16.35
C PHE A 159 6.22 2.84 -16.94
N SER A 160 5.25 3.46 -17.60
CA SER A 160 5.26 4.88 -17.94
C SER A 160 4.80 5.69 -16.74
N PHE A 161 3.62 5.36 -16.21
CA PHE A 161 3.14 5.97 -14.97
C PHE A 161 2.22 5.04 -14.19
N PHE A 162 2.16 5.30 -12.89
CA PHE A 162 1.15 4.78 -11.97
C PHE A 162 0.83 5.90 -10.98
N THR A 163 -0.22 6.67 -11.26
CA THR A 163 -0.49 7.94 -10.57
C THR A 163 -1.94 8.06 -10.12
N TRP A 164 -2.13 8.70 -8.96
CA TRP A 164 -3.42 9.20 -8.52
C TRP A 164 -3.50 10.70 -8.79
N SER A 165 -4.51 11.14 -9.55
CA SER A 165 -4.79 12.56 -9.77
C SER A 165 -5.87 13.06 -8.81
N SER A 166 -5.56 14.07 -8.01
CA SER A 166 -6.49 14.59 -7.00
C SER A 166 -7.69 15.33 -7.58
N GLY A 167 -7.53 16.03 -8.70
CA GLY A 167 -8.62 16.80 -9.29
C GLY A 167 -9.62 15.92 -10.02
N GLY A 168 -9.11 14.93 -10.77
CA GLY A 168 -9.94 13.93 -11.43
C GLY A 168 -10.50 12.87 -10.49
N GLN A 169 -9.86 12.66 -9.33
CA GLN A 169 -10.11 11.52 -8.44
C GLN A 169 -10.02 10.19 -9.20
N ILE A 170 -8.94 10.04 -9.99
CA ILE A 170 -8.72 8.90 -10.87
C ILE A 170 -7.31 8.36 -10.63
N LEU A 171 -7.22 7.03 -10.51
CA LEU A 171 -5.96 6.31 -10.57
C LEU A 171 -5.70 5.92 -12.03
N ARG A 172 -4.52 6.23 -12.54
CA ARG A 172 -4.11 5.92 -13.91
C ARG A 172 -2.89 5.02 -13.91
N ILE A 173 -2.83 4.12 -14.88
CA ILE A 173 -1.69 3.25 -15.14
C ILE A 173 -1.40 3.29 -16.64
N ARG A 174 -0.12 3.39 -17.00
CA ARG A 174 0.36 3.17 -18.36
C ARG A 174 1.60 2.32 -18.33
N VAL A 175 1.58 1.27 -19.14
CA VAL A 175 2.60 0.24 -19.20
C VAL A 175 2.86 -0.18 -20.64
N SER A 176 4.05 -0.73 -20.89
CA SER A 176 4.43 -1.33 -22.18
C SER A 176 4.78 -2.80 -22.04
N SER A 177 4.66 -3.54 -23.14
CA SER A 177 5.15 -4.92 -23.32
C SER A 177 6.47 -4.97 -24.11
N ASP A 178 7.01 -6.17 -24.30
CA ASP A 178 8.30 -6.46 -24.94
C ASP A 178 8.32 -6.29 -26.48
N ASN A 179 7.81 -5.15 -26.97
CA ASN A 179 7.84 -4.69 -28.37
C ASN A 179 7.46 -5.75 -29.40
N ASN A 180 6.59 -6.70 -29.03
CA ASN A 180 6.04 -7.68 -29.94
C ASN A 180 4.54 -7.82 -29.74
N HIS A 181 3.86 -8.21 -30.81
CA HIS A 181 2.40 -8.25 -30.84
C HIS A 181 1.82 -9.27 -29.86
N GLU A 182 2.49 -10.40 -29.61
CA GLU A 182 2.00 -11.44 -28.72
C GLU A 182 1.99 -10.99 -27.25
N GLY A 183 3.11 -10.42 -26.77
CA GLY A 183 3.24 -9.85 -25.43
C GLY A 183 2.26 -8.69 -25.22
N TYR A 184 2.10 -7.83 -26.22
CA TYR A 184 1.11 -6.75 -26.19
C TYR A 184 -0.31 -7.29 -26.03
N GLN A 185 -0.71 -8.29 -26.82
CA GLN A 185 -2.04 -8.87 -26.70
C GLN A 185 -2.25 -9.55 -25.34
N LYS A 186 -1.26 -10.27 -24.81
CA LYS A 186 -1.35 -10.84 -23.45
C LYS A 186 -1.49 -9.77 -22.37
N MET A 187 -0.76 -8.66 -22.49
CA MET A 187 -0.88 -7.52 -21.59
C MET A 187 -2.28 -6.89 -21.68
N VAL A 188 -2.82 -6.65 -22.88
CA VAL A 188 -4.18 -6.12 -23.05
C VAL A 188 -5.23 -7.06 -22.44
N GLU A 189 -5.12 -8.37 -22.68
CA GLU A 189 -6.01 -9.37 -22.06
C GLU A 189 -5.86 -9.43 -20.54
N LEU A 190 -4.67 -9.13 -19.99
CA LEU A 190 -4.47 -9.00 -18.55
C LEU A 190 -5.29 -7.84 -17.98
N PHE A 191 -5.31 -6.67 -18.62
CA PHE A 191 -6.05 -5.50 -18.14
C PHE A 191 -7.57 -5.57 -18.33
N LYS A 192 -8.07 -6.53 -19.12
CA LYS A 192 -9.50 -6.88 -19.16
C LYS A 192 -10.00 -7.62 -17.91
N LYS A 193 -9.08 -8.17 -17.11
CA LYS A 193 -9.40 -8.87 -15.87
C LYS A 193 -9.57 -7.90 -14.70
N THR A 194 -10.15 -8.41 -13.61
CA THR A 194 -10.30 -7.62 -12.39
C THR A 194 -8.96 -7.47 -11.68
N LEU A 195 -8.53 -6.24 -11.43
CA LEU A 195 -7.31 -5.94 -10.70
C LEU A 195 -7.60 -5.77 -9.20
N THR A 196 -6.80 -6.43 -8.37
CA THR A 196 -6.62 -6.09 -6.95
C THR A 196 -5.18 -5.66 -6.72
N ILE A 197 -4.98 -4.48 -6.15
CA ILE A 197 -3.68 -4.01 -5.71
C ILE A 197 -3.59 -4.23 -4.20
N ILE A 198 -2.52 -4.85 -3.72
CA ILE A 198 -2.21 -4.94 -2.31
C ILE A 198 -1.06 -3.99 -2.03
N ALA A 199 -1.31 -2.97 -1.21
CA ALA A 199 -0.30 -1.99 -0.81
C ALA A 199 -0.09 -2.10 0.71
N ASP A 200 1.14 -2.38 1.12
CA ASP A 200 1.51 -2.59 2.53
C ASP A 200 0.60 -3.60 3.26
N GLY A 201 0.24 -4.69 2.56
CA GLY A 201 -0.62 -5.75 3.09
C GLY A 201 -2.13 -5.47 3.02
N VAL A 202 -2.56 -4.26 2.65
CA VAL A 202 -3.98 -3.91 2.52
C VAL A 202 -4.46 -4.09 1.07
N PRO A 203 -5.51 -4.89 0.81
CA PRO A 203 -6.04 -5.09 -0.53
C PRO A 203 -7.00 -3.97 -0.96
N TYR A 204 -6.86 -3.54 -2.21
CA TYR A 204 -7.68 -2.55 -2.91
C TYR A 204 -8.23 -3.18 -4.19
N PRO A 205 -9.45 -3.75 -4.17
CA PRO A 205 -10.05 -4.36 -5.35
C PRO A 205 -10.54 -3.28 -6.31
N LEU A 206 -9.72 -2.96 -7.32
CA LEU A 206 -9.99 -1.91 -8.29
C LEU A 206 -10.93 -2.33 -9.42
N GLY A 207 -11.16 -3.63 -9.60
CA GLY A 207 -12.02 -4.12 -10.69
C GLY A 207 -11.36 -3.98 -12.06
N GLU A 208 -12.17 -3.84 -13.11
CA GLU A 208 -11.69 -3.74 -14.49
C GLU A 208 -11.21 -2.33 -14.84
N ALA A 209 -10.17 -2.25 -15.68
CA ALA A 209 -9.67 -0.97 -16.17
C ALA A 209 -10.62 -0.39 -17.22
N THR A 210 -10.85 0.92 -17.18
CA THR A 210 -11.31 1.64 -18.38
C THR A 210 -10.10 2.04 -19.20
N GLU A 211 -9.98 1.50 -20.41
CA GLU A 211 -8.96 1.88 -21.39
C GLU A 211 -9.15 3.35 -21.80
N ILE A 212 -8.04 4.08 -21.90
CA ILE A 212 -8.02 5.48 -22.29
C ILE A 212 -6.99 5.70 -23.39
N ASN A 213 -7.31 6.56 -24.35
CA ASN A 213 -6.32 7.01 -25.33
C ASN A 213 -5.49 8.13 -24.70
N THR A 214 -4.16 8.00 -24.75
CA THR A 214 -3.26 9.05 -24.28
C THR A 214 -2.39 9.59 -25.41
N ASP A 215 -2.13 10.90 -25.39
CA ASP A 215 -1.19 11.49 -26.36
C ASP A 215 0.19 10.86 -26.18
N GLY A 216 0.85 10.56 -27.30
CA GLY A 216 2.17 9.92 -27.32
C GLY A 216 2.18 8.45 -26.94
N GLU A 217 1.03 7.76 -26.90
CA GLU A 217 0.94 6.30 -26.69
C GLU A 217 1.69 5.53 -27.77
N GLY A 218 2.62 4.68 -27.34
CA GLY A 218 3.41 3.82 -28.21
C GLY A 218 2.62 2.62 -28.73
N GLU A 219 3.09 2.00 -29.82
CA GLU A 219 2.41 0.88 -30.50
C GLU A 219 2.15 -0.35 -29.60
N TYR A 220 2.88 -0.49 -28.50
CA TYR A 220 2.82 -1.64 -27.57
C TYR A 220 2.55 -1.23 -26.13
N GLU A 221 1.88 -0.09 -25.96
CA GLU A 221 1.48 0.46 -24.67
C GLU A 221 -0.01 0.28 -24.42
N PHE A 222 -0.36 0.16 -23.16
CA PHE A 222 -1.72 0.20 -22.68
C PHE A 222 -1.84 1.28 -21.62
N ALA A 223 -2.81 2.18 -21.77
CA ALA A 223 -3.22 3.13 -20.76
C ALA A 223 -4.62 2.80 -20.22
N GLY A 224 -4.73 2.71 -18.89
CA GLY A 224 -5.98 2.41 -18.20
C GLY A 224 -6.20 3.32 -17.00
N GLN A 225 -7.48 3.41 -16.57
CA GLN A 225 -7.86 4.17 -15.40
C GLN A 225 -8.90 3.47 -14.52
N TYR A 226 -8.91 3.86 -13.24
CA TYR A 226 -9.83 3.39 -12.21
C TYR A 226 -10.36 4.59 -11.41
N ASN A 227 -11.68 4.70 -11.25
CA ASN A 227 -12.34 5.84 -10.60
C ASN A 227 -13.34 5.44 -9.50
N ASN A 228 -13.27 4.20 -9.02
CA ASN A 228 -14.13 3.70 -7.96
C ASN A 228 -13.63 4.08 -6.56
N THR A 229 -14.43 3.75 -5.55
CA THR A 229 -14.14 4.03 -4.13
C THR A 229 -12.83 3.41 -3.65
N GLU A 230 -12.45 2.24 -4.16
CA GLU A 230 -11.19 1.59 -3.76
C GLU A 230 -9.98 2.30 -4.36
N ALA A 231 -10.10 2.79 -5.60
CA ALA A 231 -9.10 3.66 -6.22
C ALA A 231 -8.93 4.97 -5.43
N GLN A 232 -10.02 5.56 -4.92
CA GLN A 232 -9.96 6.74 -4.05
C GLN A 232 -9.24 6.46 -2.73
N LYS A 233 -9.50 5.31 -2.09
CA LYS A 233 -8.80 4.91 -0.87
C LYS A 233 -7.31 4.69 -1.11
N LEU A 234 -6.95 4.03 -2.22
CA LEU A 234 -5.56 3.85 -2.63
C LEU A 234 -4.89 5.20 -2.92
N GLY A 235 -5.60 6.10 -3.60
CA GLY A 235 -5.14 7.48 -3.84
C GLY A 235 -4.87 8.26 -2.55
N ALA A 236 -5.72 8.09 -1.53
CA ALA A 236 -5.50 8.67 -0.21
C ALA A 236 -4.24 8.08 0.47
N LEU A 237 -4.00 6.77 0.34
CA LEU A 237 -2.78 6.12 0.83
C LEU A 237 -1.53 6.72 0.15
N LEU A 238 -1.54 6.85 -1.18
CA LEU A 238 -0.43 7.44 -1.94
C LEU A 238 -0.18 8.88 -1.46
N LYS A 239 -1.22 9.70 -1.34
CA LYS A 239 -1.11 11.09 -0.88
C LYS A 239 -0.54 11.20 0.53
N GLN A 240 -0.92 10.31 1.46
CA GLN A 240 -0.42 10.33 2.84
C GLN A 240 1.03 9.85 2.97
N ASN A 241 1.55 9.13 1.97
CA ASN A 241 2.85 8.46 2.03
C ASN A 241 3.89 9.04 1.06
N VAL A 242 3.72 10.28 0.59
CA VAL A 242 4.73 10.97 -0.23
C VAL A 242 6.08 10.96 0.50
N GLY A 243 7.13 10.49 -0.20
CA GLY A 243 8.49 10.33 0.32
C GLY A 243 8.75 9.00 1.04
N ASN A 244 7.72 8.24 1.40
CA ASN A 244 7.86 6.90 1.95
C ASN A 244 7.89 5.85 0.84
N THR A 245 8.39 4.66 1.16
CA THR A 245 8.40 3.51 0.25
C THR A 245 7.43 2.46 0.77
N LEU A 246 6.51 2.01 -0.09
CA LEU A 246 5.57 0.92 0.21
C LEU A 246 5.77 -0.22 -0.80
N HIS A 247 5.51 -1.45 -0.34
CA HIS A 247 5.46 -2.61 -1.23
C HIS A 247 4.08 -2.69 -1.89
N PHE A 248 4.09 -2.86 -3.21
CA PHE A 248 2.89 -3.06 -4.01
C PHE A 248 2.91 -4.44 -4.65
N CYS A 249 1.74 -5.07 -4.65
CA CYS A 249 1.49 -6.32 -5.35
C CYS A 249 0.20 -6.23 -6.17
N PHE A 250 0.29 -6.47 -7.48
CA PHE A 250 -0.79 -6.39 -8.43
C PHE A 250 -1.20 -7.81 -8.83
N ASN A 251 -2.50 -8.08 -8.74
CA ASN A 251 -3.08 -9.38 -9.05
C ASN A 251 -4.33 -9.22 -9.90
N TRP A 252 -4.31 -9.84 -11.08
CA TRP A 252 -5.43 -9.86 -12.02
C TRP A 252 -6.15 -11.21 -11.95
N LYS A 253 -7.48 -11.18 -11.82
CA LYS A 253 -8.34 -12.37 -11.76
C LYS A 253 -9.48 -12.28 -12.78
#